data_AF-A0A381V006-F1
#
_entry.id   AF-A0A381V006-F1
#
_cell.length_a   1.000
_cell.length_b   1.000
_cell.length_c   1.000
_cell.angle_alpha   90.00
_cell.angle_beta   90.00
_cell.angle_gamma   90.00
#
_symmetry.space_group_name_H-M   'P 1'
#
loop_
_entity.id
_entity.type
_entity.pdbx_description
1 polymer ?
#
loop_
_entity_poly.entity_id
_entity_poly.type
_entity_poly.pdbx_seq_one_letter_code
_entity_poly.pdbx_strand_id
1 'polypeptide(L)'
;VSHLVLEEECIGCGACEFACPRDALRKTDTFLGLFIINPLTCDDCGDCVGKCPVWAILPDPDWPVCYGAGCPLSSKRLASIDCNVWQDRCRTCGSPLWRERTTGDEWSCPGCGMEMRVRCPRSHRVDEVAELYPDLTEWFLETAPDGSAVAAT
;
A
#
# COMPACT_ATOMS: atom_id res chain seq x y z
N VAL A 1 -3.00 4.22 9.18
CA VAL A 1 -2.61 2.80 9.15
C VAL A 1 -3.47 2.13 8.08
N SER A 2 -3.03 1.02 7.50
CA SER A 2 -3.83 0.29 6.50
C SER A 2 -5.19 -0.13 7.08
N HIS A 3 -6.02 -0.79 6.28
CA HIS A 3 -7.27 -1.38 6.75
C HIS A 3 -7.26 -2.90 6.50
N LEU A 4 -8.07 -3.63 7.25
CA LEU A 4 -8.33 -5.06 7.09
C LEU A 4 -9.82 -5.33 6.97
N VAL A 5 -10.17 -6.48 6.37
CA VAL A 5 -11.55 -6.97 6.28
C VAL A 5 -11.73 -8.09 7.30
N LEU A 6 -12.78 -8.01 8.12
CA LEU A 6 -13.23 -9.10 8.98
C LEU A 6 -13.99 -10.12 8.14
N GLU A 7 -13.42 -11.31 7.97
CA GLU A 7 -13.97 -12.35 7.10
C GLU A 7 -15.35 -12.82 7.57
N GLU A 8 -15.53 -12.94 8.88
CA GLU A 8 -16.76 -13.39 9.53
C GLU A 8 -17.95 -12.45 9.35
N GLU A 9 -17.70 -11.16 9.09
CA GLU A 9 -18.73 -10.14 8.86
C GLU A 9 -18.93 -9.84 7.36
N CYS A 10 -17.96 -10.18 6.52
CA CYS A 10 -17.96 -9.79 5.11
C CYS A 10 -18.99 -10.60 4.30
N ILE A 11 -19.88 -9.87 3.61
CA ILE A 11 -20.95 -10.45 2.79
C ILE A 11 -20.66 -10.46 1.28
N GLY A 12 -19.41 -10.20 0.86
CA GLY A 12 -18.99 -10.30 -0.54
C GLY A 12 -19.64 -9.31 -1.52
N CYS A 13 -20.16 -8.18 -1.05
CA CYS A 13 -20.96 -7.25 -1.87
C CYS A 13 -20.18 -6.40 -2.89
N GLY A 14 -18.86 -6.20 -2.71
CA GLY A 14 -18.00 -5.45 -3.63
C GLY A 14 -18.07 -3.91 -3.56
N ALA A 15 -18.90 -3.33 -2.69
CA ALA A 15 -18.99 -1.86 -2.57
C ALA A 15 -17.67 -1.18 -2.17
N CYS A 16 -16.85 -1.87 -1.37
CA CYS A 16 -15.56 -1.40 -0.91
C CYS A 16 -14.50 -1.37 -2.03
N GLU A 17 -14.50 -2.36 -2.91
CA GLU A 17 -13.58 -2.43 -4.07
C GLU A 17 -13.85 -1.27 -5.03
N PHE A 18 -15.11 -1.07 -5.41
CA PHE A 18 -15.49 0.03 -6.30
C PHE A 18 -15.16 1.42 -5.74
N ALA A 19 -15.15 1.56 -4.41
CA ALA A 19 -14.88 2.83 -3.74
C ALA A 19 -13.38 3.10 -3.55
N CYS A 20 -12.50 2.12 -3.75
CA CYS A 20 -11.09 2.27 -3.43
C CYS A 20 -10.36 3.03 -4.55
N PRO A 21 -9.79 4.23 -4.29
CA PRO A 21 -9.07 4.98 -5.31
C PRO A 21 -7.70 4.36 -5.68
N ARG A 22 -7.26 3.32 -4.97
CA ARG A 22 -5.94 2.70 -5.11
C ARG A 22 -5.98 1.25 -5.60
N ASP A 23 -7.17 0.76 -5.97
CA ASP A 23 -7.36 -0.65 -6.34
C ASP A 23 -6.76 -1.62 -5.30
N ALA A 24 -6.85 -1.24 -4.02
CA ALA A 24 -6.23 -1.95 -2.91
C ALA A 24 -7.12 -3.07 -2.35
N LEU A 25 -8.23 -3.41 -3.01
CA LEU A 25 -9.11 -4.50 -2.62
C LEU A 25 -9.24 -5.50 -3.74
N ARG A 26 -9.30 -6.78 -3.38
CA ARG A 26 -9.67 -7.85 -4.30
C ARG A 26 -10.61 -8.83 -3.65
N LYS A 27 -11.51 -9.34 -4.48
CA LYS A 27 -12.33 -10.49 -4.17
C LYS A 27 -11.47 -11.76 -4.17
N THR A 28 -11.67 -12.61 -3.16
CA THR A 28 -11.05 -13.94 -3.02
C THR A 28 -11.92 -15.02 -3.64
N ASP A 29 -11.35 -16.20 -3.85
CA ASP A 29 -12.06 -17.39 -4.36
C ASP A 29 -12.83 -18.18 -3.28
N THR A 30 -13.01 -17.59 -2.09
CA THR A 30 -13.84 -18.18 -1.03
C THR A 30 -15.29 -18.32 -1.50
N PHE A 31 -16.05 -19.25 -0.88
CA PHE A 31 -17.45 -19.52 -1.27
C PHE A 31 -18.34 -18.26 -1.27
N LEU A 32 -18.16 -17.37 -0.30
CA LEU A 32 -18.89 -16.10 -0.20
C LEU A 32 -18.25 -14.98 -1.05
N GLY A 33 -17.06 -15.22 -1.61
CA GLY A 33 -16.30 -14.22 -2.33
C GLY A 33 -15.95 -13.04 -1.43
N LEU A 34 -15.31 -13.35 -0.30
CA LEU A 34 -14.84 -12.37 0.68
C LEU A 34 -13.79 -11.45 0.04
N PHE A 35 -13.68 -10.25 0.57
CA PHE A 35 -12.69 -9.27 0.11
C PHE A 35 -11.49 -9.25 1.05
N ILE A 36 -10.30 -9.03 0.50
CA ILE A 36 -9.12 -8.66 1.27
C ILE A 36 -8.63 -7.28 0.83
N ILE A 37 -7.91 -6.61 1.73
CA ILE A 37 -7.23 -5.35 1.44
C ILE A 37 -5.74 -5.64 1.30
N ASN A 38 -5.13 -5.15 0.22
CA ASN A 38 -3.69 -5.17 0.03
C ASN A 38 -3.05 -4.03 0.83
N PRO A 39 -2.33 -4.36 1.91
CA PRO A 39 -1.71 -3.35 2.73
C PRO A 39 -0.44 -2.78 2.09
N LEU A 40 0.05 -3.32 0.97
CA LEU A 40 1.16 -2.76 0.22
C LEU A 40 0.73 -1.58 -0.65
N THR A 41 -0.56 -1.45 -1.01
CA THR A 41 -1.10 -0.34 -1.83
C THR A 41 -2.10 0.56 -1.12
N CYS A 42 -2.77 0.09 -0.07
CA CYS A 42 -3.69 0.91 0.72
C CYS A 42 -2.97 2.18 1.23
N ASP A 43 -3.56 3.35 1.01
CA ASP A 43 -3.01 4.64 1.47
C ASP A 43 -3.72 5.19 2.71
N ASP A 44 -4.51 4.37 3.39
CA ASP A 44 -5.21 4.70 4.62
C ASP A 44 -6.31 5.75 4.47
N CYS A 45 -6.77 6.05 3.25
CA CYS A 45 -7.80 7.06 2.98
C CYS A 45 -9.15 6.77 3.70
N GLY A 46 -9.48 5.49 3.90
CA GLY A 46 -10.69 5.08 4.60
C GLY A 46 -11.98 5.15 3.76
N ASP A 47 -11.88 5.43 2.45
CA ASP A 47 -13.05 5.55 1.56
C ASP A 47 -13.91 4.27 1.52
N CYS A 48 -13.28 3.10 1.70
CA CYS A 48 -13.97 1.81 1.75
C CYS A 48 -14.77 1.61 3.05
N VAL A 49 -14.36 2.21 4.18
CA VAL A 49 -14.95 1.95 5.51
C VAL A 49 -16.42 2.35 5.54
N GLY A 50 -16.74 3.56 5.08
CA GLY A 50 -18.11 4.06 5.04
C GLY A 50 -18.99 3.41 3.96
N LYS A 51 -18.40 2.55 3.10
CA LYS A 51 -19.10 1.86 2.01
C LYS A 51 -19.46 0.44 2.38
N CYS A 52 -18.85 -0.13 3.41
CA CYS A 52 -19.20 -1.44 3.90
C CYS A 52 -20.55 -1.40 4.64
N PRO A 53 -21.61 -2.05 4.12
CA PRO A 53 -22.93 -1.99 4.74
C PRO A 53 -23.03 -2.78 6.05
N VAL A 54 -22.02 -3.60 6.34
CA VAL A 54 -21.92 -4.49 7.51
C VAL A 54 -20.72 -4.14 8.40
N TRP A 55 -20.07 -2.99 8.17
CA TRP A 55 -18.96 -2.47 8.98
C TRP A 55 -17.78 -3.45 9.18
N ALA A 56 -17.56 -4.34 8.21
CA ALA A 56 -16.51 -5.36 8.25
C ALA A 56 -15.09 -4.83 7.97
N ILE A 57 -14.89 -3.51 7.87
CA ILE A 57 -13.57 -2.92 7.52
C ILE A 57 -13.07 -2.10 8.70
N LEU A 58 -11.92 -2.47 9.25
CA LEU A 58 -11.31 -1.82 10.41
C LEU A 58 -9.89 -1.32 10.09
N PRO A 59 -9.38 -0.31 10.81
CA PRO A 59 -7.97 0.04 10.77
C PRO A 59 -7.10 -1.15 11.21
N ASP A 60 -6.04 -1.41 10.47
CA ASP A 60 -5.05 -2.44 10.74
C ASP A 60 -3.80 -1.80 11.39
N PRO A 61 -3.63 -1.92 12.72
CA PRO A 61 -2.54 -1.27 13.45
C PRO A 61 -1.16 -1.85 13.14
N ASP A 62 -1.07 -3.02 12.49
CA ASP A 62 0.21 -3.66 12.18
C ASP A 62 0.93 -2.96 11.02
N TRP A 63 0.26 -2.03 10.31
CA TRP A 63 0.82 -1.37 9.13
C TRP A 63 1.23 0.10 9.34
N PRO A 64 2.36 0.52 8.74
CA PRO A 64 2.81 1.92 8.76
C PRO A 64 1.75 2.88 8.22
N VAL A 65 1.65 4.07 8.82
CA VAL A 65 0.70 5.12 8.40
C VAL A 65 1.17 5.83 7.12
N CYS A 66 0.28 5.99 6.14
CA CYS A 66 0.53 6.77 4.92
C CYS A 66 0.27 8.29 5.09
N TYR A 67 -0.89 8.70 5.63
CA TYR A 67 -1.25 10.12 5.83
C TYR A 67 -1.05 10.63 7.27
N GLY A 68 -0.59 11.88 7.41
CA GLY A 68 -0.58 12.58 8.72
C GLY A 68 0.78 12.74 9.42
N ALA A 69 1.90 12.60 8.68
CA ALA A 69 3.30 12.64 9.13
C ALA A 69 3.89 11.28 9.56
N GLY A 70 3.86 10.28 8.66
CA GLY A 70 4.20 8.90 9.01
C GLY A 70 4.82 7.95 7.97
N CYS A 71 5.10 8.37 6.74
CA CYS A 71 6.09 7.74 5.84
C CYS A 71 6.57 8.79 4.83
N PRO A 72 7.88 9.14 4.75
CA PRO A 72 9.02 8.34 5.17
C PRO A 72 9.59 8.69 6.55
N LEU A 73 9.36 7.72 7.44
CA LEU A 73 10.17 7.29 8.58
C LEU A 73 10.08 8.16 9.83
N SER A 74 9.87 7.50 10.97
CA SER A 74 9.90 8.03 12.35
C SER A 74 11.17 8.82 12.72
N SER A 75 12.11 8.95 11.80
CA SER A 75 13.33 9.73 11.90
C SER A 75 13.09 11.19 11.56
N LYS A 76 13.49 12.07 12.48
CA LYS A 76 13.54 13.52 12.24
C LYS A 76 14.41 13.91 11.04
N ARG A 77 15.32 13.05 10.58
CA ARG A 77 16.18 13.31 9.42
C ARG A 77 15.43 13.42 8.10
N LEU A 78 14.23 12.83 8.02
CA LEU A 78 13.40 12.84 6.82
C LEU A 78 12.14 13.68 7.01
N ALA A 79 12.11 14.53 8.04
CA ALA A 79 10.95 15.34 8.36
C ALA A 79 10.53 16.27 7.21
N SER A 80 11.47 16.61 6.32
CA SER A 80 11.27 17.48 5.17
C SER A 80 10.99 16.72 3.86
N ILE A 81 11.04 15.40 3.87
CA ILE A 81 10.76 14.60 2.69
C ILE A 81 9.26 14.37 2.55
N ASP A 82 8.75 14.60 1.35
CA ASP A 82 7.42 14.20 0.93
C ASP A 82 7.48 12.90 0.14
N CYS A 83 6.42 12.09 0.25
CA CYS A 83 6.14 10.95 -0.62
C CYS A 83 4.91 11.29 -1.48
N ASN A 84 4.90 10.86 -2.74
CA ASN A 84 3.78 11.14 -3.66
C ASN A 84 2.57 10.22 -3.48
N VAL A 85 2.58 9.30 -2.49
CA VAL A 85 1.46 8.39 -2.16
C VAL A 85 0.84 7.77 -3.41
N TRP A 86 1.59 6.89 -4.08
CA TRP A 86 1.15 6.12 -5.25
C TRP A 86 0.64 6.93 -6.46
N GLN A 87 0.85 8.26 -6.50
CA GLN A 87 0.49 9.07 -7.68
C GLN A 87 1.35 8.72 -8.90
N ASP A 88 2.62 8.39 -8.68
CA ASP A 88 3.55 7.90 -9.71
C ASP A 88 4.57 6.95 -9.08
N ARG A 89 5.16 6.07 -9.89
CA ARG A 89 6.11 5.04 -9.45
C ARG A 89 7.39 5.09 -10.26
N CYS A 90 8.51 4.78 -9.61
CA CYS A 90 9.78 4.62 -10.31
C CYS A 90 9.67 3.54 -11.39
N ARG A 91 9.99 3.88 -12.64
CA ARG A 91 9.94 2.92 -13.77
C ARG A 91 10.95 1.78 -13.67
N THR A 92 11.99 1.95 -12.85
CA THR A 92 13.03 0.92 -12.65
C THR A 92 12.65 -0.04 -11.53
N CYS A 93 12.15 0.47 -10.41
CA CYS A 93 11.97 -0.33 -9.20
C CYS A 93 10.62 -0.16 -8.52
N GLY A 94 9.60 0.40 -9.18
CA GLY A 94 8.24 0.50 -8.64
C GLY A 94 8.06 1.33 -7.36
N SER A 95 9.12 1.88 -6.76
CA SER A 95 9.00 2.61 -5.50
C SER A 95 8.22 3.91 -5.68
N PRO A 96 7.41 4.31 -4.68
CA PRO A 96 6.82 5.64 -4.68
C PRO A 96 7.91 6.70 -4.69
N LEU A 97 7.64 7.81 -5.35
CA LEU A 97 8.63 8.87 -5.54
C LEU A 97 8.62 9.82 -4.35
N TRP A 98 9.80 10.29 -4.00
CA TRP A 98 10.03 11.22 -2.91
C TRP A 98 10.51 12.56 -3.46
N ARG A 99 10.42 13.61 -2.65
CA ARG A 99 11.07 14.89 -2.92
C ARG A 99 11.38 15.62 -1.63
N GLU A 100 12.28 16.58 -1.70
CA GLU A 100 12.51 17.52 -0.62
C GLU A 100 11.42 18.60 -0.65
N ARG A 101 10.58 18.65 0.39
CA ARG A 101 9.45 19.57 0.49
C ARG A 101 9.90 21.02 0.57
N THR A 102 11.02 21.29 1.24
CA THR A 102 11.45 22.67 1.52
C THR A 102 12.06 23.35 0.29
N THR A 103 12.77 22.61 -0.54
CA THR A 103 13.34 23.10 -1.81
C THR A 103 12.34 23.00 -2.96
N GLY A 104 11.35 22.11 -2.84
CA GLY A 104 10.34 21.90 -3.88
C GLY A 104 10.89 21.13 -5.08
N ASP A 105 11.88 20.26 -4.85
CA ASP A 105 12.55 19.49 -5.89
C ASP A 105 11.57 18.59 -6.67
N GLU A 106 12.00 18.15 -7.86
CA GLU A 106 11.27 17.17 -8.65
C GLU A 106 11.17 15.81 -7.93
N TRP A 107 10.10 15.09 -8.23
CA TRP A 107 9.89 13.73 -7.72
C TRP A 107 10.97 12.79 -8.21
N SER A 108 11.66 12.10 -7.30
CA SER A 108 12.72 11.16 -7.62
C SER A 108 12.60 9.89 -6.78
N CYS A 109 13.08 8.77 -7.33
CA CYS A 109 13.10 7.51 -6.61
C CYS A 109 14.12 7.59 -5.47
N PRO A 110 13.75 7.28 -4.22
CA PRO A 110 14.69 7.34 -3.10
C PRO A 110 15.91 6.44 -3.31
N GLY A 111 15.74 5.27 -3.94
CA GLY A 111 16.88 4.39 -4.23
C GLY A 111 17.57 4.67 -5.56
N CYS A 112 16.83 4.61 -6.67
CA CYS A 112 17.42 4.70 -8.01
C CYS A 112 17.88 6.10 -8.41
N GLY A 113 17.29 7.15 -7.82
CA GLY A 113 17.59 8.53 -8.18
C GLY A 113 18.32 9.31 -7.08
N MET A 114 17.91 9.14 -5.82
CA MET A 114 18.51 9.84 -4.68
C MET A 114 19.57 9.02 -3.94
N GLU A 115 19.82 7.77 -4.36
CA GLU A 115 20.83 6.86 -3.76
C GLU A 115 20.68 6.64 -2.24
N MET A 116 19.47 6.80 -1.72
CA MET A 116 19.14 6.58 -0.32
C MET A 116 19.10 5.08 -0.01
N ARG A 117 19.56 4.72 1.18
CA ARG A 117 19.44 3.36 1.72
C ARG A 117 18.06 3.06 2.32
N VAL A 118 17.24 4.09 2.50
CA VAL A 118 15.91 4.00 3.08
C VAL A 118 14.85 4.01 1.98
N ARG A 119 13.80 3.21 2.17
CA ARG A 119 12.66 3.10 1.24
C ARG A 119 11.34 3.12 2.01
N CYS A 120 10.23 2.95 1.29
CA CYS A 120 8.92 2.77 1.89
C CYS A 120 8.95 1.59 2.88
N PRO A 121 8.61 1.76 4.17
CA PRO A 121 8.59 0.67 5.15
C PRO A 121 7.68 -0.49 4.78
N ARG A 122 6.63 -0.24 4.00
CA ARG A 122 5.73 -1.30 3.51
C ARG A 122 6.47 -2.30 2.61
N SER A 123 7.56 -1.88 1.98
CA SER A 123 8.36 -2.75 1.12
C SER A 123 9.15 -3.80 1.91
N HIS A 124 9.29 -3.66 3.23
CA HIS A 124 9.98 -4.67 4.04
C HIS A 124 9.11 -5.89 4.37
N ARG A 125 7.80 -5.84 4.05
CA ARG A 125 6.81 -6.87 4.39
C ARG A 125 6.18 -7.51 3.15
N VAL A 126 6.77 -7.35 1.96
CA VAL A 126 6.21 -7.90 0.72
C VAL A 126 6.15 -9.42 0.78
N ASP A 127 7.28 -10.06 1.11
CA ASP A 127 7.38 -11.52 1.21
C ASP A 127 6.42 -12.07 2.28
N GLU A 128 6.36 -11.43 3.44
CA GLU A 128 5.45 -11.79 4.53
C GLU A 128 3.98 -11.81 4.07
N VAL A 129 3.54 -10.79 3.33
CA VAL A 129 2.17 -10.72 2.82
C VAL A 129 1.91 -11.76 1.74
N ALA A 130 2.87 -11.98 0.83
CA ALA A 130 2.74 -13.00 -0.19
C ALA A 130 2.61 -14.42 0.40
N GLU A 131 3.35 -14.71 1.47
CA GLU A 131 3.26 -15.99 2.20
C GLU A 131 1.90 -16.19 2.90
N LEU A 132 1.30 -15.11 3.42
CA LEU A 132 -0.02 -15.16 4.07
C LEU A 132 -1.16 -15.45 3.09
N TYR A 133 -1.01 -15.05 1.82
CA TYR A 133 -2.02 -15.19 0.78
C TYR A 133 -1.42 -15.80 -0.50
N PRO A 134 -1.08 -17.10 -0.50
CA PRO A 134 -0.37 -17.73 -1.62
C PRO A 134 -1.07 -17.56 -2.97
N ASP A 135 -2.41 -17.63 -2.98
CA ASP A 135 -3.24 -17.51 -4.20
C ASP A 135 -3.23 -16.09 -4.79
N LEU A 136 -2.72 -15.10 -4.04
CA LEU A 136 -2.67 -13.69 -4.44
C LEU A 136 -1.24 -13.16 -4.52
N THR A 137 -0.23 -14.04 -4.46
CA THR A 137 1.20 -13.72 -4.50
C THR A 137 1.54 -12.77 -5.65
N GLU A 138 1.11 -13.08 -6.87
CA GLU A 138 1.40 -12.26 -8.06
C GLU A 138 0.88 -10.83 -7.89
N TRP A 139 -0.34 -10.66 -7.37
CA TRP A 139 -0.91 -9.34 -7.12
C TRP A 139 -0.08 -8.53 -6.12
N PHE A 140 0.39 -9.15 -5.04
CA PHE A 140 1.25 -8.47 -4.06
C PHE A 140 2.59 -8.07 -4.66
N LEU A 141 3.23 -8.96 -5.43
CA LEU A 141 4.53 -8.68 -6.05
C LEU A 141 4.46 -7.56 -7.10
N GLU A 142 3.43 -7.54 -7.94
CA GLU A 142 3.25 -6.51 -8.99
C GLU A 142 2.98 -5.11 -8.39
N THR A 143 2.25 -5.09 -7.29
CA THR A 143 1.80 -3.86 -6.63
C THR A 143 2.73 -3.38 -5.51
N ALA A 144 3.72 -4.19 -5.13
CA ALA A 144 4.63 -3.92 -4.03
C ALA A 144 5.45 -2.61 -4.20
N PRO A 145 5.68 -1.81 -3.13
CA PRO A 145 6.46 -0.57 -3.15
C PRO A 145 7.97 -0.73 -3.45
N ASP A 146 8.43 -1.90 -3.84
CA ASP A 146 9.80 -2.20 -4.23
C ASP A 146 9.83 -2.92 -5.57
N GLY A 147 10.99 -2.90 -6.22
CA GLY A 147 11.14 -3.28 -7.62
C GLY A 147 11.05 -4.76 -7.88
N SER A 148 10.47 -5.53 -6.97
CA SER A 148 10.28 -6.98 -7.05
C SER A 148 9.48 -7.38 -8.29
N ALA A 149 8.65 -6.47 -8.82
CA ALA A 149 7.92 -6.63 -10.08
C ALA A 149 8.78 -6.66 -11.36
N VAL A 150 10.11 -6.43 -11.29
CA VAL A 150 11.00 -6.42 -12.48
C VAL A 150 12.11 -7.49 -12.39
N ALA A 151 11.72 -8.70 -12.01
CA ALA A 151 12.50 -9.91 -12.30
C ALA A 151 11.75 -10.89 -13.22
N ALA A 152 10.82 -10.40 -14.05
CA ALA A 152 10.37 -11.14 -15.22
C ALA A 152 11.42 -10.95 -16.33
N THR A 153 12.26 -11.97 -16.50
CA THR A 153 13.25 -12.07 -17.58
C THR A 153 12.56 -12.48 -18.88
#